data_AF-L7JX74-F1
#
_entry.id   AF-L7JX74-F1
#
_cell.length_a   1.000
_cell.length_b   1.000
_cell.length_c   1.000
_cell.angle_alpha   90.00
_cell.angle_beta   90.00
_cell.angle_gamma   90.00
#
_symmetry.space_group_name_H-M   'P 1'
#
loop_
_entity.id
_entity.type
_entity.pdbx_description
1 polymer ?
#
loop_
_entity_poly.entity_id
_entity_poly.type
_entity_poly.pdbx_seq_one_letter_code
_entity_poly.pdbx_strand_id
1 'polypeptide(L)'
;MSFLRYKNEVLNELAHPDGINEEAAQKIINKILKMDKNAEDYDFHIQLGFEIALKMKKRTKILIALWERGSFQIRKAIFEILRDEKYDSKELMASFEVIKFRLGYCIDKERLKALLTQINAKLRNKIVKILEFYGFYTKEFVYRPQKERVWNYWDLCHESVYEIDDVFLKEVEPSNSTKKVKIVSDINEITIKVLDSIGNIREMVYFHTADEPESIEMIKRGKYAELVADSKCRYNTESYAYFCLGDYHNTRKVLLSGLKHAENDEQYSDYVDKLLLLDRVAHISGVHPNILVKFNNDWHRNRTERQIRFRDCHNKYRDFKNFITMRFNDFRARMVDFNEYVYLFYCKDGRLTIYDCKNNVKTRTSVEISDKILQLRTLLNRSKETVARKVTSPESIRKWWIDRYNIDNDLEKLVSFKLNYKFEGEITICLDEDLTEFPFERTCELRKCNVFRLSCSEYVFRDQKHLVLKKLTISCIAGGINLRKTEQRISKFTEKHGIDSIVSENTEIFAFFGHGSGIKHIQMYTPSVMLLFGCSSVRLIERQNFQKVGVPVKYLNTSQIILGCLWDVTDYDIDMFGTCLIELISNGETIHKAIDKAKLRMRLKWLNGASIVVYGRLSAK
;
A
#
# COMPACT_ATOMS: atom_id res chain seq x y z
N MET A 1 -31.54 5.34 -19.87
CA MET A 1 -30.89 6.16 -20.92
C MET A 1 -29.39 6.13 -20.63
N SER A 2 -28.50 5.85 -21.59
CA SER A 2 -27.05 5.80 -21.27
C SER A 2 -26.54 7.19 -20.90
N PHE A 3 -25.62 7.28 -19.93
CA PHE A 3 -24.96 8.52 -19.50
C PHE A 3 -24.53 9.37 -20.70
N LEU A 4 -23.90 8.72 -21.69
CA LEU A 4 -23.36 9.39 -22.86
C LEU A 4 -24.47 10.02 -23.71
N ARG A 5 -25.63 9.36 -23.79
CA ARG A 5 -26.80 9.86 -24.50
C ARG A 5 -27.42 11.05 -23.77
N TYR A 6 -27.68 10.95 -22.46
CA TYR A 6 -28.20 12.07 -21.68
C TYR A 6 -27.26 13.27 -21.67
N LYS A 7 -25.96 13.03 -21.47
CA LYS A 7 -24.91 14.05 -21.55
C LYS A 7 -24.92 14.76 -22.90
N ASN A 8 -24.98 14.01 -24.00
CA ASN A 8 -24.97 14.59 -25.34
C ASN A 8 -26.27 15.35 -25.62
N GLU A 9 -27.42 14.82 -25.19
CA GLU A 9 -28.71 15.52 -25.28
C GLU A 9 -28.65 16.87 -24.54
N VAL A 10 -28.21 16.89 -23.28
CA VAL A 10 -28.08 18.13 -22.48
C VAL A 10 -27.04 19.09 -23.09
N LEU A 11 -25.89 18.60 -23.55
CA LEU A 11 -24.86 19.45 -24.14
C LEU A 11 -25.30 20.02 -25.51
N ASN A 12 -26.12 19.29 -26.25
CA ASN A 12 -26.68 19.75 -27.52
C ASN A 12 -27.80 20.78 -27.30
N GLU A 13 -28.63 20.60 -26.27
CA GLU A 13 -29.63 21.60 -25.86
C GLU A 13 -28.99 22.94 -25.43
N LEU A 14 -27.76 22.88 -24.92
CA LEU A 14 -27.00 24.07 -24.54
C LEU A 14 -26.23 24.72 -25.70
N ALA A 15 -26.19 24.09 -26.89
CA ALA A 15 -25.42 24.59 -28.02
C ALA A 15 -26.13 25.78 -28.70
N HIS A 16 -25.43 26.90 -28.82
CA HIS A 16 -25.86 28.12 -29.52
C HIS A 16 -24.81 28.52 -30.57
N PRO A 17 -25.19 29.20 -31.68
CA PRO A 17 -24.24 29.67 -32.71
C PRO A 17 -23.01 30.42 -32.17
N ASP A 18 -23.14 31.11 -31.03
CA ASP A 18 -22.09 31.93 -30.42
C ASP A 18 -21.40 31.27 -29.20
N GLY A 19 -21.73 30.03 -28.86
CA GLY A 19 -21.18 29.31 -27.70
C GLY A 19 -22.20 28.47 -26.93
N ILE A 20 -21.99 28.29 -25.62
CA ILE A 20 -23.01 27.69 -24.75
C ILE A 20 -24.03 28.76 -24.36
N ASN A 21 -25.32 28.40 -24.34
CA ASN A 21 -26.36 29.21 -23.70
C ASN A 21 -26.07 29.31 -22.19
N GLU A 22 -25.45 30.41 -21.75
CA GLU A 22 -24.97 30.61 -20.38
C GLU A 22 -26.12 30.57 -19.35
N GLU A 23 -27.29 31.10 -19.68
CA GLU A 23 -28.43 31.13 -18.76
C GLU A 23 -28.96 29.70 -18.49
N ALA A 24 -29.10 28.91 -19.56
CA ALA A 24 -29.51 27.51 -19.45
C ALA A 24 -28.45 26.66 -18.71
N ALA A 25 -27.17 26.86 -19.03
CA ALA A 25 -26.07 26.17 -18.37
C ALA A 25 -26.02 26.50 -16.86
N GLN A 26 -26.21 27.77 -16.50
CA GLN A 26 -26.23 28.20 -15.10
C GLN A 26 -27.42 27.60 -14.33
N LYS A 27 -28.60 27.47 -14.96
CA LYS A 27 -29.76 26.78 -14.36
C LYS A 27 -29.45 25.32 -14.04
N ILE A 28 -28.81 24.61 -14.98
CA ILE A 28 -28.42 23.21 -14.80
C ILE A 28 -27.37 23.07 -13.68
N ILE A 29 -26.31 23.88 -13.72
CA ILE A 29 -25.26 23.87 -12.68
C ILE A 29 -25.85 24.18 -11.31
N ASN A 30 -26.76 25.15 -11.20
CA ASN A 30 -27.41 25.47 -9.92
C ASN A 30 -28.24 24.29 -9.38
N LYS A 31 -28.89 23.52 -10.27
CA LYS A 31 -29.60 22.29 -9.89
C LYS A 31 -28.62 21.24 -9.37
N ILE A 32 -27.49 21.05 -10.06
CA ILE A 32 -26.42 20.11 -9.67
C ILE A 32 -25.81 20.49 -8.30
N LEU A 33 -25.52 21.77 -8.08
CA LEU A 33 -24.94 22.25 -6.82
C LEU A 33 -25.90 22.10 -5.62
N LYS A 34 -27.21 22.05 -5.86
CA LYS A 34 -28.26 21.83 -4.84
C LYS A 34 -28.64 20.36 -4.63
N MET A 35 -28.16 19.45 -5.48
CA MET A 35 -28.50 18.03 -5.44
C MET A 35 -28.05 17.37 -4.12
N ASP A 36 -28.78 16.39 -3.60
CA ASP A 36 -28.32 15.61 -2.43
C ASP A 36 -27.08 14.80 -2.79
N LYS A 37 -26.07 14.79 -1.88
CA LYS A 37 -24.85 13.99 -2.04
C LYS A 37 -25.11 12.49 -2.06
N ASN A 38 -26.23 12.04 -1.49
CA ASN A 38 -26.61 10.62 -1.44
C ASN A 38 -27.47 10.17 -2.62
N ALA A 39 -27.76 11.04 -3.59
CA ALA A 39 -28.54 10.68 -4.76
C ALA A 39 -27.78 9.65 -5.64
N GLU A 40 -28.51 8.67 -6.18
CA GLU A 40 -27.96 7.52 -6.92
C GLU A 40 -27.08 7.93 -8.12
N ASP A 41 -27.36 9.09 -8.73
CA ASP A 41 -26.65 9.66 -9.87
C ASP A 41 -25.81 10.92 -9.53
N TYR A 42 -25.48 11.13 -8.26
CA TYR A 42 -24.79 12.35 -7.81
C TYR A 42 -23.49 12.63 -8.57
N ASP A 43 -22.59 11.65 -8.62
CA ASP A 43 -21.27 11.80 -9.26
C ASP A 43 -21.38 12.07 -10.76
N PHE A 44 -22.40 11.48 -11.42
CA PHE A 44 -22.72 11.77 -12.81
C PHE A 44 -23.04 13.25 -13.00
N HIS A 45 -23.97 13.76 -12.22
CA HIS A 45 -24.39 15.16 -12.33
C HIS A 45 -23.26 16.13 -12.01
N ILE A 46 -22.37 15.80 -11.07
CA ILE A 46 -21.17 16.60 -10.80
C ILE A 46 -20.20 16.58 -11.99
N GLN A 47 -19.97 15.42 -12.62
CA GLN A 47 -19.12 15.31 -13.80
C GLN A 47 -19.69 16.11 -14.99
N LEU A 48 -21.01 16.03 -15.22
CA LEU A 48 -21.68 16.84 -16.24
C LEU A 48 -21.55 18.35 -15.95
N GLY A 49 -21.72 18.75 -14.69
CA GLY A 49 -21.53 20.14 -14.25
C GLY A 49 -20.11 20.65 -14.50
N PHE A 50 -19.09 19.81 -14.28
CA PHE A 50 -17.70 20.14 -14.58
C PHE A 50 -17.48 20.36 -16.08
N GLU A 51 -18.01 19.50 -16.93
CA GLU A 51 -17.88 19.65 -18.38
C GLU A 51 -18.63 20.88 -18.93
N ILE A 52 -19.83 21.17 -18.42
CA ILE A 52 -20.55 22.40 -18.73
C ILE A 52 -19.70 23.62 -18.32
N ALA A 53 -19.11 23.58 -17.12
CA ALA A 53 -18.25 24.65 -16.63
C ALA A 53 -17.00 24.84 -17.49
N LEU A 54 -16.41 23.78 -18.08
CA LEU A 54 -15.28 23.93 -19.00
C LEU A 54 -15.64 24.67 -20.29
N LYS A 55 -16.88 24.50 -20.76
CA LYS A 55 -17.39 25.15 -21.98
C LYS A 55 -17.84 26.60 -21.74
N MET A 56 -18.23 26.95 -20.52
CA MET A 56 -18.54 28.33 -20.12
C MET A 56 -17.22 29.11 -19.91
N LYS A 57 -16.90 30.08 -20.76
CA LYS A 57 -15.62 30.81 -20.73
C LYS A 57 -15.32 31.54 -19.39
N LYS A 58 -16.32 31.79 -18.51
CA LYS A 58 -16.18 32.38 -17.17
C LYS A 58 -16.47 31.37 -16.05
N ARG A 59 -15.51 30.48 -15.77
CA ARG A 59 -15.73 29.23 -15.01
C ARG A 59 -15.22 29.20 -13.57
N THR A 60 -14.38 30.12 -13.15
CA THR A 60 -13.62 30.02 -11.88
C THR A 60 -14.50 29.86 -10.64
N LYS A 61 -15.58 30.64 -10.54
CA LYS A 61 -16.57 30.53 -9.44
C LYS A 61 -17.27 29.18 -9.41
N ILE A 62 -17.65 28.67 -10.58
CA ILE A 62 -18.37 27.42 -10.75
C ILE A 62 -17.44 26.24 -10.43
N LEU A 63 -16.21 26.27 -10.94
CA LEU A 63 -15.20 25.25 -10.67
C LEU A 63 -14.90 25.14 -9.17
N ILE A 64 -14.72 26.26 -8.46
CA ILE A 64 -14.53 26.26 -7.01
C ILE A 64 -15.74 25.63 -6.29
N ALA A 65 -16.96 25.93 -6.70
CA ALA A 65 -18.17 25.34 -6.10
C ALA A 65 -18.30 23.83 -6.38
N LEU A 66 -17.92 23.40 -7.59
CA LEU A 66 -17.90 21.99 -7.96
C LEU A 66 -16.78 21.23 -7.27
N TRP A 67 -15.65 21.88 -6.93
CA TRP A 67 -14.53 21.25 -6.23
C TRP A 67 -14.96 20.64 -4.89
N GLU A 68 -15.76 21.35 -4.08
CA GLU A 68 -16.24 20.82 -2.80
C GLU A 68 -17.18 19.61 -2.93
N ARG A 69 -17.70 19.37 -4.14
CA ARG A 69 -18.71 18.36 -4.46
C ARG A 69 -18.18 17.22 -5.33
N GLY A 70 -17.07 17.43 -6.02
CA GLY A 70 -16.46 16.46 -6.93
C GLY A 70 -15.79 15.30 -6.22
N SER A 71 -15.68 14.19 -6.96
CA SER A 71 -14.78 13.07 -6.65
C SER A 71 -13.32 13.53 -6.63
N PHE A 72 -12.42 12.69 -6.12
CA PHE A 72 -10.98 13.00 -6.05
C PHE A 72 -10.39 13.40 -7.41
N GLN A 73 -10.77 12.69 -8.48
CA GLN A 73 -10.30 12.95 -9.84
C GLN A 73 -10.78 14.31 -10.35
N ILE A 74 -12.06 14.64 -10.13
CA ILE A 74 -12.64 15.94 -10.52
C ILE A 74 -11.99 17.07 -9.71
N ARG A 75 -11.78 16.87 -8.40
CA ARG A 75 -11.07 17.84 -7.55
C ARG A 75 -9.66 18.13 -8.03
N LYS A 76 -8.91 17.08 -8.40
CA LYS A 76 -7.56 17.22 -8.93
C LYS A 76 -7.57 17.95 -10.28
N ALA A 77 -8.46 17.60 -11.20
CA ALA A 77 -8.59 18.27 -12.49
C ALA A 77 -8.95 19.76 -12.35
N ILE A 78 -9.93 20.07 -11.48
CA ILE A 78 -10.31 21.44 -11.15
C ILE A 78 -9.12 22.21 -10.55
N PHE A 79 -8.37 21.58 -9.64
CA PHE A 79 -7.21 22.22 -9.01
C PHE A 79 -6.13 22.60 -10.03
N GLU A 80 -5.78 21.70 -10.95
CA GLU A 80 -4.79 21.99 -12.01
C GLU A 80 -5.25 23.16 -12.89
N ILE A 81 -6.52 23.22 -13.26
CA ILE A 81 -7.08 24.34 -14.02
C ILE A 81 -6.98 25.63 -13.23
N LEU A 82 -7.42 25.61 -11.97
CA LEU A 82 -7.41 26.77 -11.10
C LEU A 82 -5.99 27.26 -10.76
N ARG A 83 -4.98 26.38 -10.75
CA ARG A 83 -3.59 26.75 -10.46
C ARG A 83 -3.04 27.77 -11.46
N ASP A 84 -3.41 27.62 -12.72
CA ASP A 84 -2.84 28.39 -13.82
C ASP A 84 -3.76 29.57 -14.23
N GLU A 85 -4.91 29.74 -13.56
CA GLU A 85 -5.89 30.81 -13.79
C GLU A 85 -5.51 32.12 -13.09
N LYS A 86 -5.86 33.25 -13.73
CA LYS A 86 -5.79 34.57 -13.10
C LYS A 86 -7.10 34.84 -12.36
N TYR A 87 -7.00 35.20 -11.10
CA TYR A 87 -8.16 35.45 -10.25
C TYR A 87 -8.58 36.92 -10.34
N ASP A 88 -9.78 37.16 -10.89
CA ASP A 88 -10.32 38.51 -11.02
C ASP A 88 -10.86 39.09 -9.70
N SER A 89 -10.99 38.28 -8.65
CA SER A 89 -11.44 38.76 -7.33
C SER A 89 -10.68 38.12 -6.17
N LYS A 90 -10.52 38.91 -5.11
CA LYS A 90 -9.89 38.49 -3.84
C LYS A 90 -10.65 37.35 -3.16
N GLU A 91 -11.97 37.26 -3.38
CA GLU A 91 -12.81 36.16 -2.89
C GLU A 91 -12.42 34.82 -3.51
N LEU A 92 -12.11 34.81 -4.81
CA LEU A 92 -11.70 33.59 -5.50
C LEU A 92 -10.27 33.21 -5.12
N MET A 93 -9.37 34.18 -4.97
CA MET A 93 -8.03 33.94 -4.44
C MET A 93 -8.08 33.31 -3.05
N ALA A 94 -8.87 33.88 -2.13
CA ALA A 94 -9.04 33.34 -0.77
C ALA A 94 -9.59 31.91 -0.79
N SER A 95 -10.59 31.66 -1.64
CA SER A 95 -11.18 30.32 -1.79
C SER A 95 -10.19 29.31 -2.37
N PHE A 96 -9.33 29.73 -3.30
CA PHE A 96 -8.30 28.87 -3.88
C PHE A 96 -7.17 28.56 -2.89
N GLU A 97 -6.75 29.52 -2.06
CA GLU A 97 -5.79 29.25 -0.98
C GLU A 97 -6.35 28.20 -0.01
N VAL A 98 -7.63 28.23 0.33
CA VAL A 98 -8.27 27.17 1.14
C VAL A 98 -8.29 25.81 0.43
N ILE A 99 -8.43 25.79 -0.90
CA ILE A 99 -8.32 24.56 -1.70
C ILE A 99 -6.89 24.00 -1.64
N LYS A 100 -5.86 24.84 -1.82
CA LYS A 100 -4.45 24.45 -1.64
C LYS A 100 -4.22 23.83 -0.27
N PHE A 101 -4.79 24.46 0.77
CA PHE A 101 -4.65 24.02 2.16
C PHE A 101 -5.14 22.60 2.33
N ARG A 102 -6.38 22.35 1.89
CA ARG A 102 -7.05 21.05 2.00
C ARG A 102 -6.37 19.96 1.17
N LEU A 103 -5.56 20.33 0.19
CA LEU A 103 -4.74 19.42 -0.60
C LEU A 103 -3.32 19.23 -0.04
N GLY A 104 -3.00 19.85 1.11
CA GLY A 104 -1.72 19.71 1.79
C GLY A 104 -0.61 20.62 1.26
N TYR A 105 -0.94 21.65 0.48
CA TYR A 105 0.05 22.63 0.02
C TYR A 105 0.29 23.71 1.07
N CYS A 106 1.52 24.24 1.10
CA CYS A 106 1.89 25.40 1.91
C CYS A 106 1.14 26.65 1.47
N ILE A 107 0.74 27.49 2.43
CA ILE A 107 0.03 28.75 2.20
C ILE A 107 0.71 29.87 2.95
N ASP A 108 0.76 31.03 2.30
CA ASP A 108 1.18 32.27 2.92
C ASP A 108 0.05 32.81 3.82
N LYS A 109 0.26 32.74 5.14
CA LYS A 109 -0.70 33.18 6.16
C LYS A 109 -0.99 34.67 6.07
N GLU A 110 0.01 35.50 5.80
CA GLU A 110 -0.16 36.96 5.76
C GLU A 110 -0.93 37.37 4.50
N ARG A 111 -0.63 36.72 3.38
CA ARG A 111 -1.44 36.86 2.17
C ARG A 111 -2.89 36.41 2.41
N LEU A 112 -3.10 35.26 3.05
CA LEU A 112 -4.46 34.77 3.33
C LEU A 112 -5.19 35.70 4.32
N LYS A 113 -4.54 36.20 5.38
CA LYS A 113 -5.13 37.19 6.29
C LYS A 113 -5.49 38.48 5.56
N ALA A 114 -4.59 39.02 4.73
CA ALA A 114 -4.86 40.21 3.92
C ALA A 114 -6.08 39.99 3.02
N LEU A 115 -6.17 38.82 2.37
CA LEU A 115 -7.35 38.44 1.60
C LEU A 115 -8.60 38.34 2.48
N LEU A 116 -8.53 37.71 3.65
CA LEU A 116 -9.66 37.56 4.57
C LEU A 116 -10.21 38.91 5.08
N THR A 117 -9.36 39.92 5.27
CA THR A 117 -9.80 41.27 5.66
C THR A 117 -10.55 42.01 4.53
N GLN A 118 -10.37 41.56 3.28
CA GLN A 118 -10.84 42.26 2.08
C GLN A 118 -11.99 41.53 1.38
N ILE A 119 -12.50 40.43 1.95
CA ILE A 119 -13.63 39.66 1.40
C ILE A 119 -14.88 39.81 2.26
N ASN A 120 -16.04 39.46 1.68
CA ASN A 120 -17.33 39.51 2.37
C ASN A 120 -17.33 38.72 3.69
N ALA A 121 -17.92 39.29 4.75
CA ALA A 121 -17.99 38.69 6.08
C ALA A 121 -18.58 37.26 6.11
N LYS A 122 -19.55 36.96 5.24
CA LYS A 122 -20.17 35.63 5.12
C LYS A 122 -19.17 34.59 4.59
N LEU A 123 -18.39 34.95 3.57
CA LEU A 123 -17.35 34.08 3.02
C LEU A 123 -16.17 33.96 3.98
N ARG A 124 -15.75 35.09 4.57
CA ARG A 124 -14.72 35.13 5.62
C ARG A 124 -15.05 34.18 6.76
N ASN A 125 -16.26 34.24 7.31
CA ASN A 125 -16.67 33.36 8.42
C ASN A 125 -16.70 31.89 8.02
N LYS A 126 -17.05 31.56 6.76
CA LYS A 126 -16.96 30.18 6.26
C LYS A 126 -15.51 29.70 6.18
N ILE A 127 -14.62 30.52 5.60
CA ILE A 127 -13.20 30.18 5.47
C ILE A 127 -12.56 30.06 6.87
N VAL A 128 -12.82 31.00 7.77
CA VAL A 128 -12.34 30.99 9.15
C VAL A 128 -12.79 29.71 9.87
N LYS A 129 -14.06 29.31 9.77
CA LYS A 129 -14.53 28.04 10.35
C LYS A 129 -13.83 26.81 9.78
N ILE A 130 -13.49 26.82 8.49
CA ILE A 130 -12.73 25.75 7.87
C ILE A 130 -11.31 25.73 8.45
N LEU A 131 -10.65 26.89 8.53
CA LEU A 131 -9.31 26.99 9.09
C LEU A 131 -9.28 26.64 10.58
N GLU A 132 -10.26 27.07 11.38
CA GLU A 132 -10.48 26.68 12.79
C GLU A 132 -10.66 25.16 12.93
N PHE A 133 -11.49 24.54 12.09
CA PHE A 133 -11.70 23.08 12.09
C PHE A 133 -10.40 22.30 11.86
N TYR A 134 -9.46 22.87 11.11
CA TYR A 134 -8.14 22.29 10.86
C TYR A 134 -7.03 22.90 11.74
N GLY A 135 -7.38 23.62 12.82
CA GLY A 135 -6.41 24.18 13.78
C GLY A 135 -5.54 25.33 13.26
N PHE A 136 -5.85 25.90 12.09
CA PHE A 136 -5.01 26.89 11.41
C PHE A 136 -5.34 28.35 11.80
N TYR A 137 -6.47 28.58 12.46
CA TYR A 137 -6.98 29.90 12.80
C TYR A 137 -7.58 29.87 14.20
N THR A 138 -6.87 30.38 15.21
CA THR A 138 -7.40 30.62 16.56
C THR A 138 -7.07 32.06 16.97
N LYS A 139 -7.95 32.67 17.78
CA LYS A 139 -7.94 34.13 18.04
C LYS A 139 -6.69 34.67 18.77
N GLU A 140 -5.82 33.83 19.32
CA GLU A 140 -4.71 34.29 20.18
C GLU A 140 -3.35 33.60 19.98
N PHE A 141 -3.09 32.94 18.83
CA PHE A 141 -1.75 32.39 18.57
C PHE A 141 -0.87 33.30 17.71
N VAL A 142 0.17 33.86 18.35
CA VAL A 142 1.27 34.58 17.72
C VAL A 142 2.30 33.58 17.20
N TYR A 143 2.37 33.41 15.88
CA TYR A 143 3.50 32.73 15.24
C TYR A 143 4.65 33.75 15.10
N ARG A 144 5.83 33.44 15.67
CA ARG A 144 7.06 34.18 15.35
C ARG A 144 7.66 33.62 14.05
N PRO A 145 8.06 34.48 13.11
CA PRO A 145 8.66 34.02 11.86
C PRO A 145 9.99 33.34 12.17
N GLN A 146 10.17 32.10 11.69
CA GLN A 146 11.51 31.57 11.58
C GLN A 146 12.21 32.37 10.48
N LYS A 147 13.25 33.13 10.89
CA LYS A 147 14.26 33.64 9.95
C LYS A 147 14.83 32.46 9.18
N GLU A 148 15.07 32.73 7.90
CA GLU A 148 15.79 31.86 6.96
C GLU A 148 16.88 31.05 7.65
N ARG A 149 16.67 29.74 7.71
CA ARG A 149 17.72 28.76 7.84
C ARG A 149 17.52 27.76 6.72
N VAL A 150 18.18 28.04 5.59
CA VAL A 150 18.52 27.00 4.62
C VAL A 150 19.44 26.02 5.34
N TRP A 151 18.97 24.80 5.57
CA TRP A 151 19.85 23.69 5.92
C TRP A 151 19.93 22.79 4.70
N ASN A 152 21.02 22.98 3.95
CA ASN A 152 21.53 22.05 2.95
C ASN A 152 21.92 20.75 3.66
N TYR A 153 21.44 19.61 3.15
CA TYR A 153 21.74 18.29 3.70
C TYR A 153 22.58 17.51 2.68
N TRP A 154 23.75 18.07 2.35
CA TRP A 154 24.73 17.47 1.44
C TRP A 154 26.10 17.21 2.07
N ASP A 155 26.27 17.45 3.37
CA ASP A 155 27.49 17.05 4.07
C ASP A 155 27.09 16.02 5.13
N LEU A 156 27.36 14.74 4.83
CA LEU A 156 27.56 13.60 5.75
C LEU A 156 27.15 12.28 5.07
N CYS A 157 28.05 11.69 4.29
CA CYS A 157 28.85 10.54 4.74
C CYS A 157 29.44 9.77 3.56
N HIS A 158 30.77 9.77 3.56
CA HIS A 158 31.64 8.75 2.98
C HIS A 158 31.36 7.36 3.57
N GLU A 159 31.75 6.37 2.76
CA GLU A 159 32.14 4.99 3.03
C GLU A 159 32.24 4.55 4.51
N SER A 160 31.60 3.43 4.84
CA SER A 160 32.24 2.20 5.37
C SER A 160 31.19 1.14 5.72
N VAL A 161 31.38 -0.06 5.17
CA VAL A 161 30.71 -1.32 5.50
C VAL A 161 31.34 -1.91 6.77
N TYR A 162 30.55 -2.55 7.64
CA TYR A 162 31.02 -3.64 8.52
C TYR A 162 29.94 -4.71 8.74
N GLU A 163 30.43 -5.91 9.04
CA GLU A 163 29.80 -7.25 9.03
C GLU A 163 29.60 -7.80 10.47
N ILE A 164 28.62 -8.72 10.62
CA ILE A 164 28.32 -9.80 11.63
C ILE A 164 28.29 -9.51 13.16
N ASP A 165 27.25 -10.00 13.88
CA ASP A 165 27.24 -11.32 14.58
C ASP A 165 25.97 -11.59 15.45
N ASP A 166 25.63 -12.89 15.52
CA ASP A 166 24.49 -13.55 16.17
C ASP A 166 24.27 -13.23 17.67
N VAL A 167 23.00 -13.16 18.13
CA VAL A 167 22.55 -13.71 19.46
C VAL A 167 21.03 -14.04 19.45
N PHE A 168 20.70 -15.24 19.96
CA PHE A 168 19.38 -15.87 20.19
C PHE A 168 18.37 -15.08 21.06
N LEU A 169 17.06 -15.35 20.85
CA LEU A 169 16.11 -15.51 21.97
C LEU A 169 15.15 -16.70 21.73
N LYS A 170 15.16 -17.61 22.70
CA LYS A 170 14.48 -18.90 22.77
C LYS A 170 13.00 -18.72 23.15
N GLU A 171 12.12 -19.39 22.43
CA GLU A 171 10.71 -19.60 22.75
C GLU A 171 10.58 -20.86 23.63
N VAL A 172 9.72 -20.82 24.66
CA VAL A 172 8.99 -21.99 25.17
C VAL A 172 7.65 -21.50 25.75
N GLU A 173 6.54 -21.98 25.19
CA GLU A 173 5.21 -22.07 25.82
C GLU A 173 5.10 -23.44 26.54
N PRO A 174 4.16 -23.70 27.51
CA PRO A 174 2.74 -23.39 27.34
C PRO A 174 1.88 -23.11 28.59
N SER A 175 0.66 -22.64 28.28
CA SER A 175 -0.61 -22.79 29.00
C SER A 175 -1.03 -21.74 30.05
N ASN A 176 -2.24 -21.22 29.82
CA ASN A 176 -3.21 -20.63 30.75
C ASN A 176 -2.69 -19.66 31.82
N SER A 177 -2.34 -18.44 31.44
CA SER A 177 -2.59 -17.28 32.30
C SER A 177 -2.63 -15.99 31.49
N THR A 178 -3.64 -15.17 31.75
CA THR A 178 -3.75 -13.82 31.20
C THR A 178 -2.54 -13.01 31.67
N LYS A 179 -1.64 -12.65 30.74
CA LYS A 179 -0.50 -11.77 31.04
C LYS A 179 -1.01 -10.41 31.50
N LYS A 180 -0.92 -10.14 32.81
CA LYS A 180 -1.09 -8.79 33.36
C LYS A 180 0.26 -8.10 33.33
N VAL A 181 0.43 -7.19 32.37
CA VAL A 181 1.58 -6.28 32.32
C VAL A 181 1.27 -5.11 33.25
N LYS A 182 2.14 -4.87 34.24
CA LYS A 182 2.09 -3.70 35.10
C LYS A 182 3.31 -2.83 34.79
N ILE A 183 3.06 -1.68 34.17
CA ILE A 183 4.08 -0.66 33.90
C ILE A 183 4.08 0.28 35.11
N VAL A 184 5.23 0.41 35.76
CA VAL A 184 5.47 1.41 36.81
C VAL A 184 6.53 2.36 36.26
N SER A 185 6.18 3.64 36.13
CA SER A 185 7.11 4.67 35.69
C SER A 185 7.45 5.57 36.87
N ASP A 186 8.74 5.73 37.15
CA ASP A 186 9.25 6.80 38.00
C ASP A 186 10.16 7.72 37.17
N ILE A 187 10.46 8.92 37.66
CA ILE A 187 10.96 10.05 36.87
C ILE A 187 12.24 9.72 36.07
N ASN A 188 13.06 8.77 36.55
CA ASN A 188 14.34 8.39 35.93
C ASN A 188 14.46 6.89 35.59
N GLU A 189 13.41 6.12 35.83
CA GLU A 189 13.44 4.65 35.69
C GLU A 189 12.11 4.12 35.12
N ILE A 190 12.20 3.35 34.05
CA ILE A 190 11.07 2.55 33.57
C ILE A 190 11.30 1.10 33.95
N THR A 191 10.44 0.60 34.82
CA THR A 191 10.48 -0.77 35.32
C THR A 191 9.33 -1.58 34.73
N ILE A 192 9.64 -2.48 33.81
CA ILE A 192 8.66 -3.39 33.22
C ILE A 192 8.68 -4.70 34.00
N LYS A 193 7.59 -4.96 34.74
CA LYS A 193 7.39 -6.24 35.43
C LYS A 193 6.53 -7.15 34.57
N VAL A 194 7.17 -8.16 34.00
CA VAL A 194 6.51 -9.21 33.23
C VAL A 194 6.31 -10.41 34.14
N LEU A 195 5.05 -10.74 34.41
CA LEU A 195 4.71 -11.99 35.05
C LEU A 195 4.82 -13.11 34.01
N ASP A 196 5.71 -14.07 34.23
CA ASP A 196 5.78 -15.26 33.39
C ASP A 196 4.63 -16.23 33.70
N SER A 197 4.49 -17.25 32.85
CA SER A 197 3.42 -18.26 32.95
C SER A 197 3.49 -19.11 34.22
N ILE A 198 4.60 -19.07 34.98
CA ILE A 198 4.82 -19.81 36.22
C ILE A 198 4.66 -18.88 37.44
N GLY A 199 4.32 -17.60 37.23
CA GLY A 199 4.10 -16.62 38.28
C GLY A 199 5.36 -15.89 38.75
N ASN A 200 6.50 -16.09 38.08
CA ASN A 200 7.71 -15.34 38.42
C ASN A 200 7.65 -13.93 37.82
N ILE A 201 8.12 -12.95 38.59
CA ILE A 201 8.24 -11.57 38.15
C ILE A 201 9.61 -11.39 37.51
N ARG A 202 9.63 -11.12 36.20
CA ARG A 202 10.83 -10.62 35.52
C ARG A 202 10.77 -9.12 35.45
N GLU A 203 11.80 -8.46 35.95
CA GLU A 203 11.91 -7.02 36.06
C GLU A 203 12.94 -6.51 35.05
N MET A 204 12.51 -5.69 34.10
CA MET A 204 13.42 -5.00 33.17
C MET A 204 13.44 -3.53 33.52
N VAL A 205 14.63 -3.01 33.79
CA VAL A 205 14.85 -1.63 34.24
C VAL A 205 15.58 -0.85 33.16
N TYR A 206 15.05 0.32 32.79
CA TYR A 206 15.65 1.24 31.82
C TYR A 206 15.93 2.60 32.47
N PHE A 207 17.15 3.11 32.29
CA PHE A 207 17.60 4.39 32.83
C PHE A 207 17.72 5.46 31.74
N HIS A 208 17.49 6.72 32.10
CA HIS A 208 17.67 7.89 31.23
C HIS A 208 18.85 8.75 31.74
N THR A 209 19.79 9.11 30.86
CA THR A 209 20.85 10.08 31.16
C THR A 209 20.53 11.42 30.51
N ALA A 210 20.56 12.49 31.31
CA ALA A 210 20.52 13.87 30.89
C ALA A 210 21.86 14.49 31.30
N ASP A 211 22.60 15.06 30.36
CA ASP A 211 23.45 16.27 30.51
C ASP A 211 24.50 16.38 29.37
N GLU A 212 24.68 17.61 28.84
CA GLU A 212 25.74 18.11 27.95
C GLU A 212 26.33 19.40 28.61
N PRO A 213 27.44 20.05 28.16
CA PRO A 213 28.52 19.69 27.20
C PRO A 213 29.95 20.10 27.69
N GLU A 214 31.02 19.75 26.93
CA GLU A 214 32.25 20.56 26.61
C GLU A 214 33.52 19.71 26.34
N SER A 215 34.07 19.86 25.12
CA SER A 215 35.44 19.53 24.64
C SER A 215 36.03 18.09 24.73
N ILE A 216 36.36 17.57 23.54
CA ILE A 216 37.48 16.67 23.13
C ILE A 216 37.72 15.38 23.96
N GLU A 217 37.48 14.20 23.37
CA GLU A 217 38.49 13.32 22.77
C GLU A 217 37.87 11.94 22.46
N MET A 218 38.37 11.29 21.42
CA MET A 218 37.81 10.08 20.86
C MET A 218 38.04 8.86 21.77
N ILE A 219 37.10 8.56 22.66
CA ILE A 219 37.07 7.26 23.37
C ILE A 219 36.06 6.35 22.66
N LYS A 220 36.60 5.38 21.91
CA LYS A 220 35.88 4.21 21.40
C LYS A 220 35.16 3.50 22.56
N ARG A 221 33.84 3.63 22.65
CA ARG A 221 32.94 2.63 23.28
C ARG A 221 31.48 2.85 22.86
N GLY A 222 30.87 1.78 22.34
CA GLY A 222 29.44 1.46 22.34
C GLY A 222 28.45 2.53 21.85
N LYS A 223 28.04 2.44 20.58
CA LYS A 223 26.93 3.21 20.00
C LYS A 223 25.57 2.64 20.41
N TYR A 224 24.85 3.32 21.29
CA TYR A 224 23.39 3.43 21.22
C TYR A 224 23.06 4.92 21.18
N ALA A 225 22.21 5.35 20.25
CA ALA A 225 21.71 6.71 20.22
C ALA A 225 20.68 6.87 21.34
N GLU A 226 20.96 7.75 22.30
CA GLU A 226 19.95 8.31 23.19
C GLU A 226 18.91 9.08 22.36
N LEU A 227 17.65 8.92 22.72
CA LEU A 227 16.57 9.83 22.33
C LEU A 227 15.85 10.22 23.60
N VAL A 228 15.97 11.50 23.94
CA VAL A 228 15.33 12.16 25.08
C VAL A 228 13.82 12.01 24.96
N ALA A 229 13.23 11.22 25.85
CA ALA A 229 11.80 11.26 26.07
C ALA A 229 11.49 12.55 26.82
N ASP A 230 10.63 13.40 26.28
CA ASP A 230 10.07 14.49 27.08
C ASP A 230 9.27 13.85 28.23
N SER A 231 9.81 13.98 29.44
CA SER A 231 9.35 13.42 30.72
C SER A 231 7.87 13.69 31.08
N LYS A 232 7.15 14.49 30.28
CA LYS A 232 5.83 15.01 30.62
C LYS A 232 4.63 14.19 30.11
N CYS A 233 4.85 13.06 29.43
CA CYS A 233 3.77 12.47 28.62
C CYS A 233 3.55 10.96 28.81
N ARG A 234 2.76 10.57 29.83
CA ARG A 234 2.45 9.17 30.18
C ARG A 234 1.96 8.29 29.01
N TYR A 235 1.16 8.85 28.11
CA TYR A 235 0.62 8.10 26.96
C TYR A 235 1.66 7.81 25.87
N ASN A 236 2.76 8.58 25.80
CA ASN A 236 3.86 8.31 24.86
C ASN A 236 4.61 7.04 25.25
N THR A 237 4.83 6.83 26.56
CA THR A 237 5.54 5.66 27.07
C THR A 237 4.71 4.38 26.94
N GLU A 238 3.42 4.43 27.27
CA GLU A 238 2.50 3.28 27.13
C GLU A 238 2.25 2.90 25.67
N SER A 239 2.04 3.88 24.77
CA SER A 239 1.85 3.59 23.34
C SER A 239 3.10 2.99 22.71
N TYR A 240 4.29 3.48 23.04
CA TYR A 240 5.55 2.92 22.56
C TYR A 240 5.76 1.47 23.02
N ALA A 241 5.43 1.15 24.28
CA ALA A 241 5.51 -0.23 24.79
C ALA A 241 4.61 -1.18 23.99
N TYR A 242 3.36 -0.80 23.72
CA TYR A 242 2.45 -1.60 22.86
C TYR A 242 2.97 -1.71 21.42
N PHE A 243 3.59 -0.65 20.90
CA PHE A 243 4.13 -0.62 19.55
C PHE A 243 5.31 -1.59 19.40
N CYS A 244 6.25 -1.59 20.36
CA CYS A 244 7.39 -2.52 20.38
C CYS A 244 6.98 -3.99 20.47
N LEU A 245 5.84 -4.27 21.09
CA LEU A 245 5.24 -5.61 21.19
C LEU A 245 4.43 -6.01 19.94
N GLY A 246 4.30 -5.12 18.94
CA GLY A 246 3.49 -5.36 17.75
C GLY A 246 1.98 -5.31 18.00
N ASP A 247 1.53 -4.76 19.13
CA ASP A 247 0.12 -4.59 19.47
C ASP A 247 -0.39 -3.24 18.95
N TYR A 248 -0.54 -3.17 17.63
CA TYR A 248 -0.95 -1.96 16.90
C TYR A 248 -2.33 -1.45 17.34
N HIS A 249 -3.23 -2.34 17.75
CA HIS A 249 -4.58 -1.98 18.19
C HIS A 249 -4.55 -1.21 19.50
N ASN A 250 -3.81 -1.71 20.50
CA ASN A 250 -3.67 -1.00 21.77
C ASN A 250 -2.78 0.24 21.66
N THR A 251 -1.73 0.21 20.83
CA THR A 251 -0.94 1.40 20.46
C THR A 251 -1.84 2.51 19.94
N ARG A 252 -2.71 2.19 18.97
CA ARG A 252 -3.63 3.14 18.36
C ARG A 252 -4.65 3.67 19.36
N LYS A 253 -5.18 2.82 20.24
CA LYS A 253 -6.09 3.25 21.32
C LYS A 253 -5.43 4.22 22.29
N VAL A 254 -4.19 3.97 22.70
CA VAL A 254 -3.45 4.85 23.61
C VAL A 254 -3.13 6.18 22.93
N LEU A 255 -2.68 6.18 21.67
CA LEU A 255 -2.42 7.41 20.92
C LEU A 255 -3.71 8.22 20.67
N LEU A 256 -4.84 7.57 20.37
CA LEU A 256 -6.14 8.25 20.25
C LEU A 256 -6.64 8.80 21.59
N SER A 257 -6.30 8.14 22.70
CA SER A 257 -6.57 8.65 24.04
C SER A 257 -5.67 9.86 24.36
N GLY A 258 -4.38 9.80 24.04
CA GLY A 258 -3.44 10.91 24.19
C GLY A 258 -3.84 12.12 23.36
N LEU A 259 -4.24 11.90 22.10
CA LEU A 259 -4.75 12.94 21.20
C LEU A 259 -5.97 13.68 21.78
N LYS A 260 -6.87 12.96 22.47
CA LYS A 260 -8.05 13.55 23.13
C LYS A 260 -7.74 14.38 24.36
N HIS A 261 -6.59 14.13 25.01
CA HIS A 261 -6.17 14.78 26.25
C HIS A 261 -4.89 15.60 26.05
N ALA A 262 -4.57 15.99 24.82
CA ALA A 262 -3.43 16.85 24.54
C ALA A 262 -3.65 18.23 25.18
N GLU A 263 -2.68 18.68 25.96
CA GLU A 263 -2.70 19.93 26.72
C GLU A 263 -2.29 21.14 25.86
N ASN A 264 -1.57 20.89 24.76
CA ASN A 264 -1.10 21.92 23.84
C ASN A 264 -0.95 21.39 22.39
N ASP A 265 -0.75 22.32 21.45
CA ASP A 265 -0.72 22.03 20.01
C ASP A 265 0.50 21.20 19.59
N GLU A 266 1.63 21.32 20.30
CA GLU A 266 2.82 20.52 20.04
C GLU A 266 2.56 19.04 20.36
N GLN A 267 1.94 18.78 21.50
CA GLN A 267 1.53 17.45 21.92
C GLN A 267 0.43 16.86 21.02
N TYR A 268 -0.51 17.71 20.56
CA TYR A 268 -1.54 17.29 19.61
C TYR A 268 -0.94 16.91 18.26
N SER A 269 -0.07 17.76 17.69
CA SER A 269 0.61 17.49 16.42
C SER A 269 1.47 16.24 16.50
N ASP A 270 2.19 16.04 17.61
CA ASP A 270 2.98 14.84 17.87
C ASP A 270 2.11 13.57 17.86
N TYR A 271 0.94 13.58 18.52
CA TYR A 271 0.02 12.44 18.45
C TYR A 271 -0.58 12.21 17.06
N VAL A 272 -0.88 13.27 16.31
CA VAL A 272 -1.37 13.15 14.92
C VAL A 272 -0.29 12.55 14.03
N ASP A 273 0.94 13.03 14.13
CA ASP A 273 2.06 12.52 13.35
C ASP A 273 2.39 11.07 13.72
N LYS A 274 2.32 10.72 15.01
CA LYS A 274 2.43 9.34 15.48
C LYS A 274 1.27 8.45 15.04
N LEU A 275 0.04 8.95 14.99
CA LEU A 275 -1.11 8.20 14.47
C LEU A 275 -1.05 8.02 12.96
N LEU A 276 -0.61 9.04 12.22
CA LEU A 276 -0.39 8.95 10.78
C LEU A 276 0.78 8.00 10.47
N LEU A 277 1.85 8.04 11.26
CA LEU A 277 2.95 7.10 11.16
C LEU A 277 2.48 5.69 11.54
N LEU A 278 1.73 5.53 12.63
CA LEU A 278 1.17 4.26 13.04
C LEU A 278 0.18 3.72 12.02
N ASP A 279 -0.70 4.53 11.42
CA ASP A 279 -1.63 4.07 10.38
C ASP A 279 -0.85 3.71 9.10
N ARG A 280 0.24 4.42 8.77
CA ARG A 280 1.17 4.03 7.71
C ARG A 280 1.92 2.73 8.03
N VAL A 281 2.26 2.49 9.30
CA VAL A 281 3.00 1.31 9.79
C VAL A 281 2.10 0.11 10.08
N ALA A 282 0.86 0.31 10.51
CA ALA A 282 -0.15 -0.71 10.74
C ALA A 282 -0.71 -1.26 9.42
N HIS A 283 -0.48 -0.53 8.32
CA HIS A 283 -0.61 -1.04 6.96
C HIS A 283 0.63 -1.82 6.47
N ILE A 284 1.68 -1.94 7.30
CA ILE A 284 2.84 -2.81 7.09
C ILE A 284 2.59 -4.11 7.88
N SER A 285 2.31 -5.20 7.18
CA SER A 285 2.23 -6.52 7.80
C SER A 285 3.58 -6.94 8.38
N GLY A 286 3.72 -6.97 9.72
CA GLY A 286 4.80 -7.66 10.43
C GLY A 286 6.08 -6.86 10.73
N VAL A 287 5.99 -5.63 11.24
CA VAL A 287 7.18 -4.94 11.77
C VAL A 287 7.46 -5.41 13.22
N HIS A 288 8.65 -5.99 13.44
CA HIS A 288 9.32 -6.10 14.74
C HIS A 288 10.33 -4.94 14.89
N PRO A 289 10.73 -4.57 16.12
CA PRO A 289 11.11 -3.19 16.50
C PRO A 289 12.50 -2.69 16.09
N ASN A 290 13.25 -3.38 15.23
CA ASN A 290 14.66 -3.04 14.95
C ASN A 290 14.87 -2.06 13.78
N ILE A 291 13.92 -1.15 13.49
CA ILE A 291 14.08 -0.18 12.39
C ILE A 291 14.33 1.22 12.96
N LEU A 292 15.59 1.67 12.91
CA LEU A 292 15.97 3.08 13.03
C LEU A 292 15.86 3.73 11.63
N VAL A 293 14.99 4.72 11.45
CA VAL A 293 14.81 5.42 10.17
C VAL A 293 15.45 6.81 10.21
N LYS A 294 16.44 7.08 9.34
CA LYS A 294 16.94 8.44 9.04
C LYS A 294 16.53 8.83 7.61
N PHE A 295 15.98 10.03 7.44
CA PHE A 295 15.52 10.59 6.15
C PHE A 295 16.46 11.70 5.65
N ASN A 296 16.64 11.79 4.33
CA ASN A 296 17.33 12.92 3.70
C ASN A 296 16.64 13.41 2.40
N ASN A 297 16.81 14.70 2.06
CA ASN A 297 15.93 15.57 1.25
C ASN A 297 16.46 15.90 -0.17
N ASP A 298 16.20 15.08 -1.19
CA ASP A 298 16.44 15.55 -2.59
C ASP A 298 15.47 14.96 -3.63
N TRP A 299 14.18 15.33 -3.50
CA TRP A 299 13.08 14.64 -4.17
C TRP A 299 12.70 15.19 -5.55
N HIS A 300 12.94 16.48 -5.83
CA HIS A 300 12.48 17.14 -7.05
C HIS A 300 13.47 17.08 -8.23
N ARG A 301 14.78 17.24 -7.99
CA ARG A 301 15.83 17.07 -9.03
C ARG A 301 15.83 15.65 -9.61
N ASN A 302 15.54 14.70 -8.74
CA ASN A 302 15.62 13.29 -9.04
C ASN A 302 14.58 12.79 -10.06
N ARG A 303 13.42 13.42 -10.33
CA ARG A 303 12.47 12.84 -11.31
C ARG A 303 12.96 12.98 -12.76
N THR A 304 13.40 14.19 -13.13
CA THR A 304 13.97 14.49 -14.45
C THR A 304 15.34 13.83 -14.61
N GLU A 305 16.17 13.83 -13.56
CA GLU A 305 17.45 13.12 -13.57
C GLU A 305 17.27 11.60 -13.55
N ARG A 306 16.23 11.03 -12.91
CA ARG A 306 15.86 9.61 -13.00
C ARG A 306 15.36 9.25 -14.39
N GLN A 307 14.58 10.12 -15.06
CA GLN A 307 14.17 9.91 -16.46
C GLN A 307 15.33 10.05 -17.45
N ILE A 308 16.30 10.94 -17.17
CA ILE A 308 17.56 11.05 -17.93
C ILE A 308 18.44 9.83 -17.68
N ARG A 309 18.60 9.38 -16.43
CA ARG A 309 19.33 8.14 -16.08
C ARG A 309 18.64 6.87 -16.60
N PHE A 310 17.31 6.84 -16.71
CA PHE A 310 16.56 5.78 -17.42
C PHE A 310 16.65 5.91 -18.96
N ARG A 311 16.86 7.12 -19.50
CA ARG A 311 17.22 7.32 -20.91
C ARG A 311 18.62 6.78 -21.19
N ASP A 312 19.52 6.90 -20.22
CA ASP A 312 20.91 6.43 -20.29
C ASP A 312 21.11 4.98 -19.76
N CYS A 313 20.02 4.29 -19.37
CA CYS A 313 19.98 2.88 -18.93
C CYS A 313 20.36 1.86 -20.03
N HIS A 314 21.07 2.28 -21.08
CA HIS A 314 21.74 1.32 -21.95
C HIS A 314 22.94 0.64 -21.29
N ASN A 315 23.49 1.16 -20.17
CA ASN A 315 24.79 0.67 -19.70
C ASN A 315 24.94 0.25 -18.23
N LYS A 316 24.03 0.52 -17.27
CA LYS A 316 24.21 0.11 -15.85
C LYS A 316 22.89 -0.22 -15.13
N TYR A 317 22.84 -1.40 -14.48
CA TYR A 317 21.77 -1.85 -13.57
C TYR A 317 22.26 -1.76 -12.11
N ARG A 318 21.34 -1.52 -11.17
CA ARG A 318 21.65 -1.31 -9.74
C ARG A 318 21.43 -2.63 -9.00
N ASP A 319 22.45 -3.08 -8.27
CA ASP A 319 22.38 -4.24 -7.39
C ASP A 319 21.64 -3.91 -6.10
N PHE A 320 20.48 -4.55 -5.93
CA PHE A 320 19.58 -4.31 -4.81
C PHE A 320 20.02 -4.92 -3.47
N LYS A 321 21.05 -5.77 -3.43
CA LYS A 321 21.49 -6.44 -2.20
C LYS A 321 22.93 -6.11 -1.79
N ASN A 322 23.85 -5.89 -2.74
CA ASN A 322 25.27 -5.61 -2.43
C ASN A 322 25.80 -4.27 -2.96
N PHE A 323 24.95 -3.38 -3.50
CA PHE A 323 25.37 -2.08 -4.04
C PHE A 323 26.47 -2.14 -5.14
N ILE A 324 26.74 -3.30 -5.75
CA ILE A 324 27.69 -3.42 -6.86
C ILE A 324 26.95 -3.16 -8.18
N THR A 325 27.13 -1.99 -8.79
CA THR A 325 26.59 -1.71 -10.13
C THR A 325 27.05 -2.76 -11.15
N MET A 326 26.16 -3.64 -11.59
CA MET A 326 26.39 -4.54 -12.72
C MET A 326 26.06 -3.80 -14.02
N ARG A 327 26.94 -3.84 -15.03
CA ARG A 327 26.60 -3.22 -16.32
C ARG A 327 25.44 -3.98 -16.96
N PHE A 328 24.56 -3.29 -17.68
CA PHE A 328 23.43 -3.94 -18.35
C PHE A 328 23.90 -5.02 -19.34
N ASN A 329 25.08 -4.81 -19.95
CA ASN A 329 25.72 -5.81 -20.80
C ASN A 329 26.15 -7.07 -20.03
N ASP A 330 26.59 -6.93 -18.77
CA ASP A 330 26.99 -8.06 -17.92
C ASP A 330 25.75 -8.84 -17.44
N PHE A 331 24.68 -8.12 -17.05
CA PHE A 331 23.36 -8.71 -16.80
C PHE A 331 22.88 -9.49 -18.03
N ARG A 332 22.96 -8.87 -19.20
CA ARG A 332 22.53 -9.44 -20.47
C ARG A 332 23.35 -10.68 -20.85
N ALA A 333 24.67 -10.64 -20.71
CA ALA A 333 25.53 -11.79 -20.98
C ALA A 333 25.11 -12.98 -20.10
N ARG A 334 24.91 -12.76 -18.80
CA ARG A 334 24.43 -13.79 -17.88
C ARG A 334 23.03 -14.30 -18.22
N MET A 335 22.13 -13.44 -18.69
CA MET A 335 20.77 -13.85 -19.09
C MET A 335 20.74 -14.71 -20.35
N VAL A 336 21.64 -14.46 -21.31
CA VAL A 336 21.73 -15.25 -22.56
C VAL A 336 22.15 -16.69 -22.25
N ASP A 337 22.99 -16.89 -21.24
CA ASP A 337 23.40 -18.22 -20.78
C ASP A 337 22.26 -18.99 -20.08
N PHE A 338 21.18 -18.30 -19.67
CA PHE A 338 19.98 -18.92 -19.11
C PHE A 338 18.98 -19.29 -20.21
N ASN A 339 18.68 -20.58 -20.36
CA ASN A 339 17.74 -21.09 -21.36
C ASN A 339 16.24 -20.82 -21.03
N GLU A 340 15.95 -19.88 -20.13
CA GLU A 340 14.59 -19.61 -19.63
C GLU A 340 13.96 -18.36 -20.24
N TYR A 341 12.63 -18.35 -20.30
CA TYR A 341 11.85 -17.22 -20.81
C TYR A 341 11.59 -16.20 -19.71
N VAL A 342 12.53 -15.28 -19.51
CA VAL A 342 12.40 -14.17 -18.55
C VAL A 342 12.02 -12.88 -19.27
N TYR A 343 10.99 -12.21 -18.77
CA TYR A 343 10.49 -10.95 -19.31
C TYR A 343 10.50 -9.84 -18.26
N LEU A 344 11.03 -8.67 -18.60
CA LEU A 344 10.92 -7.48 -17.75
C LEU A 344 9.76 -6.62 -18.24
N PHE A 345 8.83 -6.32 -17.35
CA PHE A 345 7.69 -5.44 -17.63
C PHE A 345 7.92 -4.13 -16.89
N TYR A 346 7.86 -3.01 -17.61
CA TYR A 346 7.99 -1.68 -17.02
C TYR A 346 7.12 -0.65 -17.73
N CYS A 347 6.81 0.44 -17.03
CA CYS A 347 6.01 1.53 -17.57
C CYS A 347 6.92 2.62 -18.14
N LYS A 348 6.68 3.04 -19.39
CA LYS A 348 7.36 4.17 -20.01
C LYS A 348 6.37 5.09 -20.71
N ASP A 349 6.29 6.32 -20.20
CA ASP A 349 5.33 7.36 -20.62
C ASP A 349 3.88 6.85 -20.57
N GLY A 350 3.50 6.19 -19.47
CA GLY A 350 2.14 5.64 -19.27
C GLY A 350 1.88 4.29 -19.93
N ARG A 351 2.76 3.85 -20.84
CA ARG A 351 2.61 2.62 -21.63
C ARG A 351 3.43 1.45 -21.12
N LEU A 352 2.88 0.25 -21.24
CA LEU A 352 3.61 -0.97 -20.92
C LEU A 352 4.68 -1.26 -21.98
N THR A 353 5.89 -1.54 -21.49
CA THR A 353 6.99 -2.04 -22.29
C THR A 353 7.40 -3.41 -21.79
N ILE A 354 7.55 -4.35 -22.71
CA ILE A 354 7.98 -5.72 -22.43
C ILE A 354 9.40 -5.86 -22.99
N TYR A 355 10.31 -6.37 -22.17
CA TYR A 355 11.66 -6.73 -22.60
C TYR A 355 11.86 -8.23 -22.45
N ASP A 356 12.01 -8.91 -23.58
CA ASP A 356 12.35 -10.32 -23.67
C ASP A 356 13.86 -10.48 -23.50
N CYS A 357 14.26 -11.04 -22.37
CA CYS A 357 15.67 -11.16 -22.01
C CYS A 357 16.41 -12.19 -22.89
N LYS A 358 15.71 -13.25 -23.31
CA LYS A 358 16.29 -14.34 -24.10
C LYS A 358 16.57 -13.90 -25.53
N ASN A 359 15.58 -13.27 -26.17
CA ASN A 359 15.69 -12.81 -27.56
C ASN A 359 16.31 -11.42 -27.68
N ASN A 360 16.51 -10.72 -26.56
CA ASN A 360 16.95 -9.32 -26.52
C ASN A 360 16.02 -8.41 -27.36
N VAL A 361 14.72 -8.61 -27.22
CA VAL A 361 13.71 -7.83 -27.94
C VAL A 361 12.97 -6.92 -26.97
N LYS A 362 12.91 -5.64 -27.30
CA LYS A 362 12.12 -4.64 -26.57
C LYS A 362 10.88 -4.29 -27.37
N THR A 363 9.72 -4.59 -26.81
CA THR A 363 8.42 -4.31 -27.42
C THR A 363 7.67 -3.28 -26.60
N ARG A 364 7.48 -2.08 -27.17
CA ARG A 364 6.57 -1.09 -26.60
C ARG A 364 5.15 -1.43 -27.03
N THR A 365 4.30 -1.76 -26.08
CA THR A 365 2.90 -2.10 -26.37
C THR A 365 2.06 -0.83 -26.57
N SER A 366 0.89 -0.98 -27.17
CA SER A 366 -0.13 0.08 -27.22
C SER A 366 -0.96 0.20 -25.93
N VAL A 367 -0.61 -0.58 -24.89
CA VAL A 367 -1.38 -0.64 -23.65
C VAL A 367 -1.01 0.53 -22.75
N GLU A 368 -1.95 1.44 -22.54
CA GLU A 368 -1.88 2.49 -21.50
C GLU A 368 -2.07 1.86 -20.11
N ILE A 369 -0.97 1.35 -19.55
CA ILE A 369 -0.99 0.55 -18.32
C ILE A 369 -1.26 1.39 -17.08
N SER A 370 -0.82 2.65 -17.05
CA SER A 370 -1.08 3.55 -15.93
C SER A 370 -2.58 3.79 -15.73
N ASP A 371 -3.34 3.93 -16.81
CA ASP A 371 -4.80 4.08 -16.76
C ASP A 371 -5.46 2.79 -16.26
N LYS A 372 -4.97 1.63 -16.71
CA LYS A 372 -5.47 0.33 -16.24
C LYS A 372 -5.20 0.11 -14.75
N ILE A 373 -4.04 0.52 -14.24
CA ILE A 373 -3.72 0.46 -12.81
C ILE A 373 -4.64 1.37 -12.00
N LEU A 374 -4.93 2.58 -12.49
CA LEU A 374 -5.87 3.49 -11.83
C LEU A 374 -7.30 2.90 -11.77
N GLN A 375 -7.74 2.29 -12.87
CA GLN A 375 -9.03 1.59 -12.92
C GLN A 375 -9.05 0.39 -11.97
N LEU A 376 -7.98 -0.40 -11.92
CA LEU A 376 -7.83 -1.52 -11.00
C LEU A 376 -7.97 -1.06 -9.56
N ARG A 377 -7.23 -0.03 -9.15
CA ARG A 377 -7.31 0.53 -7.79
C ARG A 377 -8.71 1.01 -7.43
N THR A 378 -9.44 1.58 -8.40
CA THR A 378 -10.84 1.99 -8.22
C THR A 378 -11.76 0.79 -7.97
N LEU A 379 -11.62 -0.29 -8.76
CA LEU A 379 -12.39 -1.53 -8.56
C LEU A 379 -12.05 -2.21 -7.24
N LEU A 380 -10.77 -2.23 -6.85
CA LEU A 380 -10.33 -2.81 -5.58
C LEU A 380 -10.85 -2.00 -4.37
N ASN A 381 -10.94 -0.67 -4.48
CA ASN A 381 -11.57 0.16 -3.44
C ASN A 381 -13.07 -0.16 -3.30
N ARG A 382 -13.80 -0.28 -4.42
CA ARG A 382 -15.20 -0.74 -4.41
C ARG A 382 -15.33 -2.12 -3.75
N SER A 383 -14.42 -3.05 -4.06
CA SER A 383 -14.38 -4.38 -3.45
C SER A 383 -14.19 -4.31 -1.94
N LYS A 384 -13.23 -3.51 -1.46
CA LYS A 384 -12.99 -3.30 -0.01
C LYS A 384 -14.22 -2.77 0.70
N GLU A 385 -14.90 -1.79 0.12
CA GLU A 385 -16.15 -1.26 0.66
C GLU A 385 -17.22 -2.35 0.75
N THR A 386 -17.36 -3.21 -0.28
CA THR A 386 -18.32 -4.33 -0.21
C THR A 386 -17.96 -5.32 0.90
N VAL A 387 -16.68 -5.65 1.11
CA VAL A 387 -16.23 -6.55 2.18
C VAL A 387 -16.52 -5.97 3.57
N ALA A 388 -16.38 -4.66 3.74
CA ALA A 388 -16.58 -3.99 5.03
C ALA A 388 -18.07 -3.79 5.42
N ARG A 389 -19.02 -3.98 4.49
CA ARG A 389 -20.45 -3.79 4.76
C ARG A 389 -20.96 -4.81 5.78
N LYS A 390 -21.73 -4.35 6.76
CA LYS A 390 -22.54 -5.22 7.61
C LYS A 390 -23.76 -5.69 6.82
N VAL A 391 -23.89 -7.00 6.66
CA VAL A 391 -24.96 -7.63 5.89
C VAL A 391 -25.74 -8.56 6.81
N THR A 392 -27.00 -8.25 7.07
CA THR A 392 -27.82 -8.96 8.08
C THR A 392 -29.14 -9.50 7.52
N SER A 393 -29.74 -8.84 6.51
CA SER A 393 -30.99 -9.29 5.89
C SER A 393 -30.76 -10.10 4.60
N PRO A 394 -31.65 -11.02 4.23
CA PRO A 394 -31.57 -11.77 2.97
C PRO A 394 -31.44 -10.87 1.72
N GLU A 395 -32.15 -9.76 1.66
CA GLU A 395 -32.09 -8.79 0.55
C GLU A 395 -30.71 -8.12 0.49
N SER A 396 -30.16 -7.75 1.65
CA SER A 396 -28.81 -7.18 1.73
C SER A 396 -27.73 -8.17 1.31
N ILE A 397 -27.91 -9.47 1.60
CA ILE A 397 -27.02 -10.55 1.12
C ILE A 397 -27.10 -10.65 -0.40
N ARG A 398 -28.32 -10.64 -0.96
CA ARG A 398 -28.51 -10.67 -2.41
C ARG A 398 -27.86 -9.48 -3.09
N LYS A 399 -28.06 -8.26 -2.57
CA LYS A 399 -27.44 -7.03 -3.10
C LYS A 399 -25.91 -7.10 -3.00
N TRP A 400 -25.38 -7.58 -1.88
CA TRP A 400 -23.93 -7.77 -1.70
C TRP A 400 -23.34 -8.68 -2.77
N TRP A 401 -23.99 -9.81 -3.07
CA TRP A 401 -23.54 -10.71 -4.13
C TRP A 401 -23.63 -10.07 -5.52
N ILE A 402 -24.73 -9.37 -5.83
CA ILE A 402 -24.88 -8.65 -7.10
C ILE A 402 -23.73 -7.66 -7.29
N ASP A 403 -23.43 -6.84 -6.28
CA ASP A 403 -22.36 -5.86 -6.33
C ASP A 403 -21.00 -6.53 -6.57
N ARG A 404 -20.72 -7.65 -5.90
CA ARG A 404 -19.46 -8.39 -6.08
C ARG A 404 -19.34 -9.04 -7.45
N TYR A 405 -20.41 -9.61 -8.00
CA TYR A 405 -20.42 -10.14 -9.36
C TYR A 405 -20.24 -9.03 -10.40
N ASN A 406 -20.82 -7.84 -10.16
CA ASN A 406 -20.58 -6.69 -11.02
C ASN A 406 -19.11 -6.26 -11.01
N ILE A 407 -18.47 -6.20 -9.84
CA ILE A 407 -17.03 -5.89 -9.73
C ILE A 407 -16.17 -6.99 -10.40
N ASP A 408 -16.53 -8.27 -10.22
CA ASP A 408 -15.85 -9.40 -10.87
C ASP A 408 -15.88 -9.27 -12.41
N ASN A 409 -17.05 -8.96 -12.97
CA ASN A 409 -17.23 -8.73 -14.40
C ASN A 409 -16.50 -7.48 -14.91
N ASP A 410 -16.49 -6.39 -14.13
CA ASP A 410 -15.75 -5.17 -14.47
C ASP A 410 -14.23 -5.45 -14.49
N LEU A 411 -13.76 -6.26 -13.53
CA LEU A 411 -12.35 -6.66 -13.46
C LEU A 411 -11.96 -7.56 -14.63
N GLU A 412 -12.82 -8.50 -15.04
CA GLU A 412 -12.62 -9.31 -16.25
C GLU A 412 -12.36 -8.44 -17.48
N LYS A 413 -13.22 -7.45 -17.71
CA LYS A 413 -13.10 -6.51 -18.85
C LYS A 413 -11.81 -5.70 -18.78
N LEU A 414 -11.41 -5.28 -17.56
CA LEU A 414 -10.19 -4.50 -17.35
C LEU A 414 -8.93 -5.28 -17.73
N VAL A 415 -8.85 -6.55 -17.32
CA VAL A 415 -7.65 -7.40 -17.46
C VAL A 415 -7.62 -8.18 -18.77
N SER A 416 -8.75 -8.42 -19.42
CA SER A 416 -8.86 -9.18 -20.69
C SER A 416 -8.45 -8.37 -21.93
N PHE A 417 -7.32 -7.68 -21.87
CA PHE A 417 -6.72 -7.00 -23.02
C PHE A 417 -5.58 -7.83 -23.61
N LYS A 418 -5.24 -7.52 -24.87
CA LYS A 418 -4.11 -8.13 -25.57
C LYS A 418 -2.84 -7.37 -25.27
N LEU A 419 -1.79 -8.09 -24.92
CA LEU A 419 -0.42 -7.57 -24.84
C LEU A 419 0.22 -7.44 -26.22
N ASN A 420 -0.30 -8.15 -27.23
CA ASN A 420 0.26 -8.22 -28.58
C ASN A 420 1.73 -8.69 -28.57
N TYR A 421 2.05 -9.60 -27.66
CA TYR A 421 3.34 -10.26 -27.55
C TYR A 421 3.13 -11.77 -27.40
N LYS A 422 3.91 -12.58 -28.12
CA LYS A 422 3.80 -14.04 -28.04
C LYS A 422 4.71 -14.54 -26.91
N PHE A 423 4.11 -15.22 -25.95
CA PHE A 423 4.81 -15.90 -24.86
C PHE A 423 4.77 -17.41 -25.11
N GLU A 424 5.83 -18.13 -24.76
CA GLU A 424 5.93 -19.57 -24.97
C GLU A 424 6.37 -20.28 -23.69
N GLY A 425 5.65 -21.34 -23.32
CA GLY A 425 6.01 -22.23 -22.23
C GLY A 425 5.83 -21.66 -20.83
N GLU A 426 6.77 -22.03 -19.96
CA GLU A 426 6.90 -21.51 -18.61
C GLU A 426 7.74 -20.24 -18.64
N ILE A 427 7.18 -19.18 -18.08
CA ILE A 427 7.77 -17.86 -18.16
C ILE A 427 7.89 -17.25 -16.76
N THR A 428 8.91 -16.42 -16.64
CA THR A 428 9.12 -15.62 -15.44
C THR A 428 9.01 -14.14 -15.80
N ILE A 429 8.14 -13.42 -15.11
CA ILE A 429 7.99 -11.98 -15.25
C ILE A 429 8.64 -11.26 -14.08
N CYS A 430 9.50 -10.29 -14.37
CA CYS A 430 9.97 -9.33 -13.38
C CYS A 430 9.22 -8.02 -13.61
N LEU A 431 8.50 -7.59 -12.59
CA LEU A 431 7.65 -6.41 -12.66
C LEU A 431 8.37 -5.21 -12.06
N ASP A 432 8.35 -4.11 -12.79
CA ASP A 432 8.62 -2.78 -12.25
C ASP A 432 7.68 -2.47 -11.08
N GLU A 433 8.08 -1.54 -10.23
CA GLU A 433 7.40 -1.17 -8.99
C GLU A 433 5.90 -0.97 -9.16
N ASP A 434 5.54 0.02 -9.96
CA ASP A 434 4.14 0.42 -10.19
C ASP A 434 3.27 -0.70 -10.78
N LEU A 435 3.90 -1.76 -11.31
CA LEU A 435 3.25 -2.85 -12.01
C LEU A 435 2.98 -4.07 -11.10
N THR A 436 3.57 -4.13 -9.90
CA THR A 436 3.50 -5.29 -9.01
C THR A 436 2.09 -5.63 -8.51
N GLU A 437 1.17 -4.66 -8.49
CA GLU A 437 -0.22 -4.90 -8.10
C GLU A 437 -1.10 -5.43 -9.23
N PHE A 438 -0.64 -5.32 -10.49
CA PHE A 438 -1.45 -5.65 -11.65
C PHE A 438 -1.42 -7.17 -11.94
N PRO A 439 -2.56 -7.84 -12.14
CA PRO A 439 -2.62 -9.30 -12.34
C PRO A 439 -2.33 -9.71 -13.79
N PHE A 440 -1.10 -9.51 -14.26
CA PHE A 440 -0.70 -9.80 -15.65
C PHE A 440 -0.97 -11.24 -16.10
N GLU A 441 -0.91 -12.19 -15.17
CA GLU A 441 -1.20 -13.62 -15.38
C GLU A 441 -2.61 -13.89 -15.91
N ARG A 442 -3.51 -12.91 -15.81
CA ARG A 442 -4.89 -13.02 -16.29
C ARG A 442 -5.13 -12.30 -17.62
N THR A 443 -4.11 -11.72 -18.23
CA THR A 443 -4.21 -11.14 -19.58
C THR A 443 -4.35 -12.24 -20.65
N CYS A 444 -4.81 -11.85 -21.85
CA CYS A 444 -5.22 -12.80 -22.90
C CYS A 444 -4.14 -13.81 -23.30
N GLU A 445 -2.89 -13.35 -23.39
CA GLU A 445 -1.75 -14.17 -23.77
C GLU A 445 -1.16 -14.91 -22.56
N LEU A 446 -1.01 -14.24 -21.42
CA LEU A 446 -0.35 -14.81 -20.24
C LEU A 446 -1.20 -15.84 -19.50
N ARG A 447 -2.53 -15.79 -19.58
CA ARG A 447 -3.41 -16.80 -18.98
C ARG A 447 -3.26 -18.21 -19.58
N LYS A 448 -2.52 -18.34 -20.68
CA LYS A 448 -2.21 -19.61 -21.36
C LYS A 448 -0.82 -20.13 -21.00
N CYS A 449 -0.05 -19.36 -20.23
CA CYS A 449 1.32 -19.65 -19.85
C CYS A 449 1.39 -20.01 -18.36
N ASN A 450 2.44 -20.75 -18.00
CA ASN A 450 2.80 -20.93 -16.61
C ASN A 450 3.63 -19.72 -16.19
N VAL A 451 3.01 -18.78 -15.47
CA VAL A 451 3.65 -17.50 -15.13
C VAL A 451 4.11 -17.48 -13.67
N PHE A 452 5.39 -17.20 -13.47
CA PHE A 452 5.97 -16.84 -12.17
C PHE A 452 6.37 -15.38 -12.12
N ARG A 453 6.31 -14.80 -10.92
CA ARG A 453 6.85 -13.48 -10.63
C ARG A 453 8.21 -13.58 -9.95
N LEU A 454 9.07 -12.62 -10.24
CA LEU A 454 10.21 -12.29 -9.38
C LEU A 454 9.98 -10.95 -8.70
N SER A 455 10.48 -10.84 -7.47
CA SER A 455 10.48 -9.56 -6.74
C SER A 455 11.51 -8.57 -7.31
N CYS A 456 12.65 -9.09 -7.79
CA CYS A 456 13.66 -8.37 -8.55
C CYS A 456 14.38 -9.29 -9.56
N SER A 457 15.03 -8.70 -10.56
CA SER A 457 15.68 -9.42 -11.67
C SER A 457 16.86 -10.28 -11.24
N GLU A 458 17.50 -9.96 -10.12
CA GLU A 458 18.68 -10.67 -9.62
C GLU A 458 18.35 -12.06 -9.09
N TYR A 459 17.09 -12.31 -8.71
CA TYR A 459 16.65 -13.66 -8.34
C TYR A 459 16.74 -14.64 -9.50
N VAL A 460 16.83 -14.17 -10.76
CA VAL A 460 17.04 -15.05 -11.92
C VAL A 460 18.36 -15.81 -11.80
N PHE A 461 19.41 -15.17 -11.26
CA PHE A 461 20.77 -15.73 -11.26
C PHE A 461 21.10 -16.57 -10.04
N ARG A 462 20.14 -16.82 -9.16
CA ARG A 462 20.41 -17.61 -7.96
C ARG A 462 20.19 -19.09 -8.23
N ASP A 463 21.15 -19.88 -7.75
CA ASP A 463 21.03 -21.34 -7.73
C ASP A 463 19.83 -21.73 -6.88
N GLN A 464 18.78 -22.20 -7.55
CA GLN A 464 17.64 -22.79 -6.88
C GLN A 464 17.90 -24.28 -6.72
N LYS A 465 17.72 -24.79 -5.50
CA LYS A 465 17.67 -26.23 -5.26
C LYS A 465 16.48 -26.80 -6.04
N HIS A 466 16.61 -27.98 -6.65
CA HIS A 466 15.50 -28.64 -7.34
C HIS A 466 14.41 -29.02 -6.32
N LEU A 467 13.18 -28.58 -6.54
CA LEU A 467 12.03 -29.08 -5.79
C LEU A 467 11.55 -30.38 -6.42
N VAL A 468 11.84 -31.51 -5.80
CA VAL A 468 11.18 -32.77 -6.16
C VAL A 468 9.90 -32.84 -5.35
N LEU A 469 8.75 -32.55 -5.97
CA LEU A 469 7.41 -32.60 -5.34
C LEU A 469 6.95 -34.05 -4.99
N LYS A 470 7.83 -34.94 -4.53
CA LYS A 470 7.47 -36.32 -4.14
C LYS A 470 7.63 -36.49 -2.63
N LYS A 471 6.51 -36.85 -1.96
CA LYS A 471 6.41 -37.06 -0.51
C LYS A 471 6.66 -35.81 0.33
N LEU A 472 6.09 -34.67 -0.08
CA LEU A 472 6.25 -33.44 0.68
C LEU A 472 5.47 -33.47 1.99
N THR A 473 6.14 -33.13 3.07
CA THR A 473 5.52 -32.83 4.36
C THR A 473 4.79 -31.50 4.28
N ILE A 474 3.52 -31.50 4.68
CA ILE A 474 2.67 -30.33 4.62
C ILE A 474 2.29 -29.95 6.04
N SER A 475 2.54 -28.71 6.42
CA SER A 475 1.98 -28.11 7.63
C SER A 475 0.96 -27.07 7.25
N CYS A 476 -0.22 -27.14 7.86
CA CYS A 476 -1.34 -26.26 7.56
C CYS A 476 -1.85 -25.59 8.83
N ILE A 477 -1.82 -24.26 8.86
CA ILE A 477 -2.31 -23.45 9.98
C ILE A 477 -3.49 -22.62 9.52
N ALA A 478 -4.57 -22.67 10.30
CA ALA A 478 -5.68 -21.72 10.18
C ALA A 478 -5.77 -20.87 11.44
N GLY A 479 -5.90 -19.56 11.30
CA GLY A 479 -6.06 -18.69 12.46
C GLY A 479 -6.22 -17.21 12.16
N GLY A 480 -7.03 -16.53 12.97
CA GLY A 480 -7.15 -15.08 12.95
C GLY A 480 -8.45 -14.58 13.54
N ILE A 481 -8.50 -13.28 13.85
CA ILE A 481 -9.69 -12.64 14.42
C ILE A 481 -10.84 -12.74 13.39
N ASN A 482 -12.01 -13.21 13.84
CA ASN A 482 -13.23 -13.37 13.04
C ASN A 482 -13.17 -14.43 11.92
N LEU A 483 -12.27 -15.41 11.97
CA LEU A 483 -12.12 -16.46 10.95
C LEU A 483 -12.65 -17.85 11.37
N ARG A 484 -13.59 -17.91 12.33
CA ARG A 484 -14.11 -19.18 12.88
C ARG A 484 -14.59 -20.18 11.81
N LYS A 485 -15.21 -19.69 10.73
CA LYS A 485 -15.68 -20.55 9.63
C LYS A 485 -14.53 -21.14 8.82
N THR A 486 -13.46 -20.38 8.62
CA THR A 486 -12.23 -20.85 7.98
C THR A 486 -11.55 -21.89 8.86
N GLU A 487 -11.34 -21.58 10.15
CA GLU A 487 -10.76 -22.54 11.11
C GLU A 487 -11.51 -23.87 11.12
N GLN A 488 -12.86 -23.84 11.12
CA GLN A 488 -13.67 -25.06 11.04
C GLN A 488 -13.50 -25.83 9.73
N ARG A 489 -13.46 -25.15 8.57
CA ARG A 489 -13.27 -25.81 7.27
C ARG A 489 -11.89 -26.44 7.17
N ILE A 490 -10.86 -25.70 7.58
CA ILE A 490 -9.47 -26.14 7.46
C ILE A 490 -9.16 -27.25 8.47
N SER A 491 -9.64 -27.17 9.71
CA SER A 491 -9.45 -28.25 10.70
C SER A 491 -10.03 -29.57 10.22
N LYS A 492 -11.25 -29.55 9.66
CA LYS A 492 -11.87 -30.75 9.06
C LYS A 492 -11.05 -31.29 7.89
N PHE A 493 -10.47 -30.40 7.08
CA PHE A 493 -9.63 -30.79 5.95
C PHE A 493 -8.30 -31.41 6.42
N THR A 494 -7.63 -30.80 7.39
CA THR A 494 -6.36 -31.30 7.91
C THR A 494 -6.53 -32.64 8.63
N GLU A 495 -7.59 -32.79 9.43
CA GLU A 495 -7.96 -34.07 10.07
C GLU A 495 -8.20 -35.17 9.04
N LYS A 496 -8.98 -34.87 7.99
CA LYS A 496 -9.30 -35.82 6.93
C LYS A 496 -8.06 -36.31 6.17
N HIS A 497 -7.08 -35.43 5.97
CA HIS A 497 -5.90 -35.71 5.14
C HIS A 497 -4.63 -35.99 5.97
N GLY A 498 -4.72 -36.05 7.30
CA GLY A 498 -3.56 -36.29 8.18
C GLY A 498 -2.47 -35.23 8.04
N ILE A 499 -2.86 -33.96 7.84
CA ILE A 499 -1.94 -32.83 7.67
C ILE A 499 -1.65 -32.21 9.02
N ASP A 500 -0.37 -32.02 9.34
CA ASP A 500 0.05 -31.44 10.61
C ASP A 500 -0.33 -29.97 10.73
N SER A 501 -0.69 -29.53 11.93
CA SER A 501 -0.97 -28.12 12.25
C SER A 501 0.25 -27.38 12.81
N ILE A 502 1.40 -28.04 12.89
CA ILE A 502 2.64 -27.51 13.47
C ILE A 502 3.69 -27.44 12.36
N VAL A 503 4.42 -26.33 12.30
CA VAL A 503 5.57 -26.14 11.40
C VAL A 503 6.81 -26.69 12.09
N SER A 504 7.55 -27.56 11.40
CA SER A 504 8.81 -28.16 11.88
C SER A 504 9.93 -27.99 10.85
N GLU A 505 11.14 -28.42 11.19
CA GLU A 505 12.28 -28.44 10.26
C GLU A 505 12.02 -29.30 9.02
N ASN A 506 11.17 -30.31 9.17
CA ASN A 506 10.83 -31.22 8.09
C ASN A 506 9.78 -30.63 7.17
N THR A 507 9.11 -29.52 7.51
CA THR A 507 8.02 -28.94 6.72
C THR A 507 8.51 -28.37 5.39
N GLU A 508 8.14 -29.03 4.29
CA GLU A 508 8.51 -28.58 2.94
C GLU A 508 7.48 -27.63 2.34
N ILE A 509 6.20 -27.87 2.62
CA ILE A 509 5.09 -26.98 2.26
C ILE A 509 4.44 -26.43 3.51
N PHE A 510 4.39 -25.11 3.61
CA PHE A 510 3.59 -24.41 4.61
C PHE A 510 2.37 -23.76 3.98
N ALA A 511 1.20 -24.15 4.46
CA ALA A 511 -0.08 -23.54 4.09
C ALA A 511 -0.63 -22.73 5.26
N PHE A 512 -0.99 -21.47 4.99
CA PHE A 512 -1.59 -20.58 5.99
C PHE A 512 -2.93 -20.05 5.50
N PHE A 513 -3.98 -20.27 6.29
CA PHE A 513 -5.34 -19.76 6.08
C PHE A 513 -5.69 -18.75 7.16
N GLY A 514 -5.58 -17.46 6.84
CA GLY A 514 -5.72 -16.44 7.87
C GLY A 514 -5.56 -15.02 7.36
N HIS A 515 -5.53 -14.07 8.28
CA HIS A 515 -5.23 -12.67 7.94
C HIS A 515 -3.74 -12.49 7.62
N GLY A 516 -3.45 -11.79 6.52
CA GLY A 516 -2.08 -11.49 6.11
C GLY A 516 -1.34 -12.73 5.61
N SER A 517 -0.09 -12.90 6.05
CA SER A 517 0.85 -13.85 5.43
C SER A 517 1.25 -15.04 6.31
N GLY A 518 0.77 -15.13 7.54
CA GLY A 518 1.13 -16.25 8.44
C GLY A 518 2.60 -16.31 8.84
N ILE A 519 3.41 -15.30 8.49
CA ILE A 519 4.87 -15.30 8.72
C ILE A 519 5.24 -15.55 10.19
N LYS A 520 4.41 -15.12 11.13
CA LYS A 520 4.63 -15.35 12.57
C LYS A 520 4.75 -16.82 12.96
N HIS A 521 4.32 -17.76 12.09
CA HIS A 521 4.36 -19.20 12.33
C HIS A 521 5.58 -19.91 11.72
N ILE A 522 6.43 -19.23 10.96
CA ILE A 522 7.58 -19.82 10.23
C ILE A 522 8.93 -19.27 10.72
N GLN A 523 9.03 -18.89 12.00
CA GLN A 523 10.16 -18.09 12.51
C GLN A 523 11.50 -18.85 12.54
N MET A 524 11.49 -20.15 12.83
CA MET A 524 12.71 -20.97 12.92
C MET A 524 13.06 -21.71 11.63
N TYR A 525 12.05 -22.07 10.84
CA TYR A 525 12.22 -22.87 9.63
C TYR A 525 11.53 -22.17 8.48
N THR A 526 12.24 -22.00 7.37
CA THR A 526 11.66 -21.46 6.15
C THR A 526 11.35 -22.60 5.18
N PRO A 527 10.07 -22.90 4.95
CA PRO A 527 9.64 -23.96 4.02
C PRO A 527 10.04 -23.63 2.58
N SER A 528 10.29 -24.67 1.80
CA SER A 528 10.60 -24.54 0.36
C SER A 528 9.43 -23.94 -0.42
N VAL A 529 8.19 -24.27 -0.02
CA VAL A 529 6.96 -23.75 -0.62
C VAL A 529 6.09 -23.10 0.45
N MET A 530 5.68 -21.86 0.18
CA MET A 530 4.76 -21.12 1.03
C MET A 530 3.45 -20.86 0.28
N LEU A 531 2.33 -21.36 0.83
CA LEU A 531 0.98 -21.18 0.31
C LEU A 531 0.20 -20.27 1.26
N LEU A 532 0.12 -18.99 0.94
CA LEU A 532 -0.36 -17.94 1.85
C LEU A 532 -1.76 -17.48 1.47
N PHE A 533 -2.77 -18.19 1.96
CA PHE A 533 -4.20 -17.98 1.70
C PHE A 533 -4.78 -16.89 2.62
N GLY A 534 -4.18 -15.71 2.55
CA GLY A 534 -4.64 -14.53 3.27
C GLY A 534 -4.69 -13.30 2.39
N CYS A 535 -5.53 -12.35 2.79
CA CYS A 535 -5.69 -11.07 2.11
C CYS A 535 -4.35 -10.33 1.98
N SER A 536 -4.04 -9.88 0.76
CA SER A 536 -2.82 -9.12 0.46
C SER A 536 -1.51 -9.80 0.89
N SER A 537 -1.49 -11.14 1.02
CA SER A 537 -0.37 -11.91 1.58
C SER A 537 0.94 -11.81 0.79
N VAL A 538 0.89 -11.50 -0.52
CA VAL A 538 2.08 -11.35 -1.38
C VAL A 538 2.11 -10.01 -2.11
N ARG A 539 1.32 -9.04 -1.63
CA ARG A 539 1.41 -7.67 -2.12
C ARG A 539 2.78 -7.10 -1.76
N LEU A 540 3.46 -6.53 -2.75
CA LEU A 540 4.69 -5.78 -2.53
C LEU A 540 4.34 -4.32 -2.29
N ILE A 541 4.89 -3.76 -1.22
CA ILE A 541 4.77 -2.35 -0.89
C ILE A 541 6.06 -1.68 -1.31
N GLU A 542 5.95 -0.64 -2.12
CA GLU A 542 7.07 0.19 -2.51
C GLU A 542 7.49 1.11 -1.37
N ARG A 543 8.79 1.14 -1.11
CA ARG A 543 9.48 2.16 -0.33
C ARG A 543 10.28 3.05 -1.28
N GLN A 544 10.78 4.16 -0.75
CA GLN A 544 11.67 5.03 -1.51
C GLN A 544 12.93 4.27 -2.00
N ASN A 545 13.53 4.74 -3.10
CA ASN A 545 14.76 4.20 -3.68
C ASN A 545 14.66 2.75 -4.17
N PHE A 546 13.54 2.40 -4.81
CA PHE A 546 13.35 1.10 -5.43
C PHE A 546 13.34 -0.10 -4.46
N GLN A 547 13.20 0.19 -3.16
CA GLN A 547 13.11 -0.85 -2.14
C GLN A 547 11.66 -1.35 -2.08
N LYS A 548 11.49 -2.67 -2.17
CA LYS A 548 10.18 -3.30 -1.97
C LYS A 548 10.17 -3.99 -0.62
N VAL A 549 9.03 -3.95 0.06
CA VAL A 549 8.81 -4.75 1.27
C VAL A 549 7.59 -5.63 1.09
N GLY A 550 7.74 -6.87 1.50
CA GLY A 550 6.69 -7.88 1.41
C GLY A 550 7.28 -9.27 1.55
N VAL A 551 6.41 -10.25 1.68
CA VAL A 551 6.78 -11.65 1.88
C VAL A 551 7.68 -12.17 0.76
N PRO A 552 7.40 -11.90 -0.53
CA PRO A 552 8.28 -12.36 -1.59
C PRO A 552 9.71 -11.82 -1.48
N VAL A 553 9.90 -10.53 -1.17
CA VAL A 553 11.25 -9.95 -1.01
C VAL A 553 12.00 -10.59 0.16
N LYS A 554 11.30 -10.86 1.27
CA LYS A 554 11.92 -11.42 2.48
C LYS A 554 12.28 -12.90 2.30
N TYR A 555 11.37 -13.68 1.71
CA TYR A 555 11.45 -15.15 1.75
C TYR A 555 11.85 -15.80 0.44
N LEU A 556 11.84 -15.13 -0.73
CA LEU A 556 12.35 -15.74 -1.98
C LEU A 556 13.84 -16.10 -1.93
N ASN A 557 14.58 -15.61 -0.94
CA ASN A 557 15.97 -16.01 -0.71
C ASN A 557 16.10 -17.45 -0.20
N THR A 558 15.06 -17.95 0.45
CA THR A 558 15.07 -19.17 1.27
C THR A 558 13.96 -20.14 0.86
N SER A 559 12.83 -19.61 0.40
CA SER A 559 11.72 -20.34 -0.23
C SER A 559 11.84 -20.25 -1.74
N GLN A 560 11.50 -21.34 -2.42
CA GLN A 560 11.54 -21.44 -3.88
C GLN A 560 10.25 -20.94 -4.52
N ILE A 561 9.12 -21.17 -3.84
CA ILE A 561 7.79 -20.79 -4.30
C ILE A 561 7.03 -20.11 -3.17
N ILE A 562 6.43 -18.97 -3.48
CA ILE A 562 5.53 -18.24 -2.59
C ILE A 562 4.27 -17.92 -3.39
N LEU A 563 3.19 -18.64 -3.10
CA LEU A 563 1.87 -18.37 -3.62
C LEU A 563 1.08 -17.51 -2.63
N GLY A 564 0.35 -16.53 -3.12
CA GLY A 564 -0.58 -15.78 -2.28
C GLY A 564 -1.46 -14.80 -3.04
N CYS A 565 -2.10 -13.90 -2.30
CA CYS A 565 -3.07 -12.94 -2.85
C CYS A 565 -2.47 -11.52 -2.93
N LEU A 566 -2.71 -10.83 -4.03
CA LEU A 566 -2.33 -9.42 -4.24
C LEU A 566 -3.22 -8.43 -3.47
N TRP A 567 -4.46 -8.80 -3.18
CA TRP A 567 -5.43 -7.94 -2.51
C TRP A 567 -6.40 -8.77 -1.66
N ASP A 568 -7.43 -8.14 -1.11
CA ASP A 568 -8.38 -8.75 -0.19
C ASP A 568 -9.34 -9.69 -0.92
N VAL A 569 -9.45 -10.92 -0.43
CA VAL A 569 -10.29 -12.00 -0.97
C VAL A 569 -11.33 -12.44 0.05
N THR A 570 -12.35 -13.17 -0.38
CA THR A 570 -13.33 -13.76 0.56
C THR A 570 -12.86 -15.10 1.08
N ASP A 571 -13.00 -15.31 2.38
CA ASP A 571 -12.67 -16.54 3.11
C ASP A 571 -13.15 -17.82 2.41
N TYR A 572 -14.42 -17.87 1.97
CA TYR A 572 -14.97 -19.10 1.39
C TYR A 572 -14.25 -19.51 0.10
N ASP A 573 -14.11 -18.59 -0.86
CA ASP A 573 -13.46 -18.90 -2.15
C ASP A 573 -11.98 -19.25 -1.96
N ILE A 574 -11.27 -18.54 -1.06
CA ILE A 574 -9.84 -18.80 -0.86
C ILE A 574 -9.60 -20.12 -0.11
N ASP A 575 -10.47 -20.49 0.83
CA ASP A 575 -10.41 -21.79 1.51
C ASP A 575 -10.66 -22.94 0.54
N MET A 576 -11.67 -22.81 -0.32
CA MET A 576 -11.98 -23.82 -1.34
C MET A 576 -10.86 -23.93 -2.38
N PHE A 577 -10.26 -22.80 -2.77
CA PHE A 577 -9.08 -22.80 -3.62
C PHE A 577 -7.90 -23.51 -2.95
N GLY A 578 -7.55 -23.13 -1.72
CA GLY A 578 -6.36 -23.62 -1.03
C GLY A 578 -6.44 -25.11 -0.69
N THR A 579 -7.58 -25.58 -0.17
CA THR A 579 -7.80 -27.00 0.11
C THR A 579 -7.75 -27.85 -1.16
N CYS A 580 -8.38 -27.39 -2.25
CA CYS A 580 -8.31 -28.08 -3.54
C CYS A 580 -6.89 -28.08 -4.11
N LEU A 581 -6.15 -26.99 -3.98
CA LEU A 581 -4.76 -26.88 -4.43
C LEU A 581 -3.87 -27.89 -3.68
N ILE A 582 -3.99 -27.93 -2.35
CA ILE A 582 -3.22 -28.87 -1.51
C ILE A 582 -3.53 -30.32 -1.92
N GLU A 583 -4.81 -30.68 -2.06
CA GLU A 583 -5.22 -32.02 -2.48
C GLU A 583 -4.63 -32.40 -3.85
N LEU A 584 -4.66 -31.49 -4.83
CA LEU A 584 -4.09 -31.74 -6.15
C LEU A 584 -2.57 -31.94 -6.11
N ILE A 585 -1.85 -31.10 -5.36
CA ILE A 585 -0.39 -31.23 -5.19
C ILE A 585 -0.04 -32.53 -4.47
N SER A 586 -0.75 -32.89 -3.41
CA SER A 586 -0.56 -34.15 -2.69
C SER A 586 -0.78 -35.38 -3.58
N ASN A 587 -1.65 -35.26 -4.58
CA ASN A 587 -1.90 -36.30 -5.58
C ASN A 587 -0.88 -36.31 -6.74
N GLY A 588 0.16 -35.48 -6.67
CA GLY A 588 1.26 -35.44 -7.65
C GLY A 588 1.03 -34.51 -8.84
N GLU A 589 0.01 -33.65 -8.81
CA GLU A 589 -0.15 -32.61 -9.83
C GLU A 589 0.95 -31.56 -9.73
N THR A 590 1.45 -31.11 -10.88
CA THR A 590 2.34 -29.95 -10.94
C THR A 590 1.64 -28.71 -10.40
N ILE A 591 2.36 -27.84 -9.69
CA ILE A 591 1.76 -26.67 -9.03
C ILE A 591 0.92 -25.79 -9.99
N HIS A 592 1.35 -25.59 -11.23
CA HIS A 592 0.59 -24.79 -12.20
C HIS A 592 -0.75 -25.42 -12.58
N LYS A 593 -0.75 -26.69 -12.97
CA LYS A 593 -1.98 -27.43 -13.26
C LYS A 593 -2.90 -27.47 -12.04
N ALA A 594 -2.32 -27.63 -10.85
CA ALA A 594 -3.05 -27.62 -9.61
C ALA A 594 -3.71 -26.25 -9.34
N ILE A 595 -3.00 -25.15 -9.57
CA ILE A 595 -3.54 -23.77 -9.45
C ILE A 595 -4.69 -23.54 -10.44
N ASP A 596 -4.53 -23.94 -11.71
CA ASP A 596 -5.55 -23.72 -12.73
C ASP A 596 -6.83 -24.51 -12.41
N LYS A 597 -6.68 -25.79 -12.03
CA LYS A 597 -7.80 -26.63 -11.60
C LYS A 597 -8.46 -26.09 -10.32
N ALA A 598 -7.68 -25.66 -9.33
CA ALA A 598 -8.21 -25.11 -8.09
C ALA A 598 -8.96 -23.78 -8.31
N LYS A 599 -8.49 -22.92 -9.23
CA LYS A 599 -9.17 -21.67 -9.61
C LYS A 599 -10.58 -21.91 -10.17
N LEU A 600 -10.87 -23.08 -10.75
CA LEU A 600 -12.22 -23.43 -11.24
C LEU A 600 -13.25 -23.60 -10.11
N ARG A 601 -12.79 -23.80 -8.87
CA ARG A 601 -13.68 -23.92 -7.69
C ARG A 601 -14.13 -22.57 -7.14
N MET A 602 -13.50 -21.47 -7.56
CA MET A 602 -13.80 -20.13 -7.05
C MET A 602 -15.07 -19.57 -7.70
N ARG A 603 -15.94 -18.95 -6.90
CA ARG A 603 -17.15 -18.28 -7.40
C ARG A 603 -16.81 -16.98 -8.12
N LEU A 604 -15.91 -16.18 -7.55
CA LEU A 604 -15.44 -14.92 -8.11
C LEU A 604 -14.12 -15.16 -8.86
N LYS A 605 -14.23 -15.51 -10.14
CA LYS A 605 -13.11 -15.98 -10.98
C LYS A 605 -12.04 -14.91 -11.16
N TRP A 606 -12.42 -13.65 -11.14
CA TRP A 606 -11.53 -12.53 -11.39
C TRP A 606 -11.22 -11.79 -10.10
N LEU A 607 -12.21 -11.39 -9.32
CA LEU A 607 -12.03 -10.61 -8.12
C LEU A 607 -11.25 -11.38 -7.04
N ASN A 608 -11.53 -12.67 -6.86
CA ASN A 608 -10.69 -13.52 -6.00
C ASN A 608 -9.62 -14.24 -6.82
N GLY A 609 -10.00 -14.85 -7.95
CA GLY A 609 -9.09 -15.70 -8.71
C GLY A 609 -7.97 -14.97 -9.47
N ALA A 610 -8.07 -13.68 -9.76
CA ALA A 610 -6.97 -12.89 -10.33
C ALA A 610 -6.01 -12.35 -9.27
N SER A 611 -6.40 -12.38 -7.99
CA SER A 611 -5.51 -11.97 -6.90
C SER A 611 -4.37 -12.96 -6.68
N ILE A 612 -4.58 -14.23 -7.06
CA ILE A 612 -3.67 -15.34 -6.79
C ILE A 612 -2.50 -15.29 -7.77
N VAL A 613 -1.32 -15.04 -7.24
CA VAL A 613 -0.05 -14.98 -7.98
C VAL A 613 0.99 -15.86 -7.32
N VAL A 614 1.99 -16.25 -8.10
CA VAL A 614 3.09 -17.10 -7.65
C VAL A 614 4.38 -16.36 -7.85
N TYR A 615 5.11 -16.14 -6.76
CA TYR A 615 6.48 -15.67 -6.78
C TYR A 615 7.44 -16.84 -6.67
N GLY A 616 8.55 -16.77 -7.38
CA GLY A 616 9.57 -17.80 -7.36
C GLY A 616 9.89 -18.30 -8.76
N ARG A 617 10.41 -19.52 -8.81
CA ARG A 617 10.73 -20.22 -10.06
C ARG A 617 10.76 -21.72 -9.77
N LEU A 618 10.37 -22.51 -10.76
CA LEU A 618 10.61 -23.95 -10.79
C LEU A 618 11.81 -24.19 -11.68
N SER A 619 12.86 -24.84 -11.16
CA SER A 619 13.93 -25.29 -12.03
C SER A 619 13.44 -26.47 -12.87
N ALA A 620 13.32 -26.29 -14.18
CA ALA A 620 13.06 -27.35 -15.13
C ALA A 620 14.33 -28.18 -15.39
N LYS A 621 14.66 -29.11 -14.48
CA LYS A 621 15.47 -30.30 -14.79
C LYS A 621 15.00 -31.49 -13.98
#